data_AF-A0A0L0CBM4-F1
#
_entry.id   AF-A0A0L0CBM4-F1
#
_cell.length_a   1.000
_cell.length_b   1.000
_cell.length_c   1.000
_cell.angle_alpha   90.00
_cell.angle_beta   90.00
_cell.angle_gamma   90.00
#
_symmetry.space_group_name_H-M   'P 1'
#
loop_
_entity.id
_entity.type
_entity.pdbx_description
1 polymer ?
#
loop_
_entity_poly.entity_id
_entity_poly.type
_entity_poly.pdbx_seq_one_letter_code
_entity_poly.pdbx_strand_id
1 'polypeptide(L)'
;MGRRKDKPRLIPEQDKRICRAICLCQLTMVLSCVSIVYLSVAIYAPSFKAFKSGFELDPVMCQTIQSDMPDSHCGWASCGEWCLTRTSGFCPQIYSIVRRNGTDIQLNNCTRITNTSCAMIDMSRLNKFNCNNGTACNNIHGVFNCSNGHCKNMSEFFLCHHKADGPTINSAKDNTKLNGFFECHGVHCTKIKKPFSCDRYCSKITTSHINVLLMHEDNVIAADCENAVAFNEARGNELGVRISPTEFWKEDDGNLLTNCATVTREGDKILATDCLNGTLLPHNILPEPFMNFTQFWKIYEESKIEVDPEQKFLPNQHNLTIYKNKKLFINLEGCVNTLRGECKDFHARHGSDGDNNTAQSRYQCYYNKDPSVEFVTSRYDLKKVYNELLFSLIVPIVLFVISSISLIIITTYVKVGDDAKMRCICGGEESDADEIYSSRKSKRNRQAQNLETMDNLNQMTDLAEHDVSPADANAMIGSTKSLLPLSPTNDSGTTDNTFDDEKASKCDMPEKPLVVI
;
A
#
# COMPACT_ATOMS: atom_id res chain seq x y z
N MET A 1 14.37 83.39 6.57
CA MET A 1 13.68 82.70 5.45
C MET A 1 14.48 81.45 5.13
N GLY A 2 14.05 80.21 5.11
CA GLY A 2 12.84 79.49 5.52
C GLY A 2 13.22 78.01 5.35
N ARG A 3 13.08 77.18 6.39
CA ARG A 3 13.35 75.73 6.32
C ARG A 3 12.44 75.13 5.24
N ARG A 4 13.01 74.59 4.15
CA ARG A 4 12.28 73.68 3.25
C ARG A 4 11.81 72.50 4.10
N LYS A 5 10.52 72.47 4.42
CA LYS A 5 9.85 71.26 4.91
C LYS A 5 9.87 70.28 3.74
N ASP A 6 10.65 69.20 3.86
CA ASP A 6 10.50 68.05 2.98
C ASP A 6 9.05 67.58 3.11
N LYS A 7 8.28 67.75 2.03
CA LYS A 7 6.92 67.21 1.97
C LYS A 7 7.06 65.68 2.10
N PRO A 8 6.33 65.03 3.03
CA PRO A 8 6.31 63.58 3.06
C PRO A 8 5.88 63.07 1.68
N ARG A 9 6.62 62.11 1.12
CA ARG A 9 6.27 61.48 -0.15
C ARG A 9 4.87 60.87 0.00
N LEU A 10 3.85 61.55 -0.51
CA LEU A 10 2.49 61.00 -0.60
C LEU A 10 2.58 59.89 -1.64
N ILE A 11 2.56 58.63 -1.18
CA ILE A 11 2.44 57.47 -2.07
C ILE A 11 1.01 57.53 -2.63
N PRO A 12 0.81 57.77 -3.93
CA PRO A 12 -0.53 57.82 -4.49
C PRO A 12 -1.19 56.45 -4.34
N GLU A 13 -2.48 56.41 -4.01
CA GLU A 13 -3.26 55.16 -4.01
C GLU A 13 -3.17 54.52 -5.40
N GLN A 14 -2.46 53.39 -5.47
CA GLN A 14 -2.33 52.61 -6.70
C GLN A 14 -3.60 51.80 -6.95
N ASP A 15 -3.88 51.51 -8.22
CA ASP A 15 -4.99 50.62 -8.56
C ASP A 15 -4.69 49.20 -8.05
N LYS A 16 -5.41 48.82 -6.99
CA LYS A 16 -5.29 47.52 -6.33
C LYS A 16 -5.53 46.37 -7.30
N ARG A 17 -6.30 46.55 -8.37
CA ARG A 17 -6.57 45.51 -9.37
C ARG A 17 -5.34 45.24 -10.24
N ILE A 18 -4.69 46.30 -10.72
CA ILE A 18 -3.48 46.21 -11.54
C ILE A 18 -2.32 45.65 -10.71
N CYS A 19 -2.10 46.16 -9.50
CA CYS A 19 -1.06 45.63 -8.62
C CYS A 19 -1.30 44.15 -8.26
N ARG A 20 -2.55 43.75 -8.01
CA ARG A 20 -2.90 42.34 -7.72
C ARG A 20 -2.65 41.44 -8.93
N ALA A 21 -2.98 41.90 -10.14
CA ALA A 21 -2.75 41.13 -11.37
C ALA A 21 -1.25 40.94 -11.63
N ILE A 22 -0.45 42.01 -11.53
CA ILE A 22 1.02 41.95 -11.67
C ILE A 22 1.61 40.99 -10.63
N CYS A 23 1.22 41.13 -9.36
CA CYS A 23 1.71 40.28 -8.28
C CYS A 23 1.34 38.81 -8.49
N LEU A 24 0.11 38.50 -8.91
CA LEU A 24 -0.32 37.14 -9.18
C LEU A 24 0.46 36.54 -10.35
N CYS A 25 0.65 37.28 -11.45
CA CYS A 25 1.45 36.81 -12.58
C CYS A 25 2.92 36.61 -12.19
N GLN A 26 3.54 37.54 -11.48
CA GLN A 26 4.92 37.36 -11.00
C GLN A 26 5.04 36.14 -10.08
N LEU A 27 4.09 35.94 -9.16
CA LEU A 27 4.06 34.77 -8.28
C LEU A 27 3.90 33.47 -9.08
N THR A 28 2.96 33.39 -10.02
CA THR A 28 2.76 32.19 -10.85
C THR A 28 3.98 31.89 -11.72
N MET A 29 4.67 32.92 -12.23
CA MET A 29 5.91 32.75 -12.99
C MET A 29 7.01 32.13 -12.11
N VAL A 30 7.25 32.69 -10.91
CA VAL A 30 8.25 32.17 -9.97
C VAL A 30 7.92 30.75 -9.53
N LEU A 31 6.66 30.49 -9.14
CA LEU A 31 6.23 29.16 -8.73
C LEU A 31 6.35 28.13 -9.87
N SER A 32 6.08 28.53 -11.12
CA SER A 32 6.25 27.66 -12.28
C SER A 32 7.72 27.30 -12.51
N CYS A 33 8.63 28.27 -12.42
CA CYS A 33 10.07 28.02 -12.53
C CYS A 33 10.57 27.07 -11.44
N VAL A 34 10.19 27.32 -10.19
CA VAL A 34 10.54 26.46 -9.06
C VAL A 34 9.99 25.04 -9.26
N SER A 35 8.72 24.94 -9.70
CA SER A 35 8.08 23.66 -9.97
C SER A 35 8.83 22.84 -11.03
N ILE A 36 9.27 23.47 -12.12
CA ILE A 36 10.04 22.78 -13.18
C ILE A 36 11.33 22.14 -12.62
N VAL A 37 12.06 22.87 -11.78
CA VAL A 37 13.30 22.36 -11.17
C VAL A 37 13.03 21.16 -10.26
N TYR A 38 12.02 21.25 -9.39
CA TYR A 38 11.67 20.14 -8.50
C TYR A 38 11.13 18.91 -9.24
N LEU A 39 10.23 19.12 -10.22
CA LEU A 39 9.64 18.05 -11.02
C LEU A 39 10.68 17.34 -11.91
N SER A 40 11.78 18.02 -12.24
CA SER A 40 12.89 17.39 -12.97
C SER A 40 13.53 16.24 -12.18
N VAL A 41 13.74 16.43 -10.88
CA VAL A 41 14.30 15.38 -10.01
C VAL A 41 13.24 14.37 -9.60
N ALA A 42 12.04 14.84 -9.26
CA ALA A 42 10.98 13.99 -8.70
C ALA A 42 10.26 13.13 -9.75
N ILE A 43 10.15 13.59 -11.00
CA ILE A 43 9.34 12.93 -12.03
C ILE A 43 10.17 12.64 -13.28
N TYR A 44 10.85 13.64 -13.85
CA TYR A 44 11.54 13.43 -15.13
C TYR A 44 12.65 12.37 -15.05
N ALA A 45 13.52 12.44 -14.05
CA ALA A 45 14.60 11.46 -13.84
C ALA A 45 14.07 10.02 -13.66
N PRO A 46 13.13 9.73 -12.73
CA PRO A 46 12.59 8.37 -12.58
C PRO A 46 11.77 7.93 -13.80
N SER A 47 11.00 8.81 -14.44
CA SER A 47 10.28 8.47 -15.68
C SER A 47 11.25 8.06 -16.79
N PHE A 48 12.36 8.78 -16.97
CA PHE A 48 13.35 8.44 -17.98
C PHE A 48 14.02 7.09 -17.73
N LYS A 49 14.30 6.74 -16.46
CA LYS A 49 14.77 5.40 -16.09
C LYS A 49 13.73 4.34 -16.45
N ALA A 50 12.44 4.58 -16.17
CA ALA A 50 11.36 3.66 -16.49
C ALA A 50 11.19 3.43 -18.00
N PHE A 51 11.32 4.48 -18.83
CA PHE A 51 11.27 4.30 -20.29
C PHE A 51 12.47 3.52 -20.83
N LYS A 52 13.64 3.60 -20.17
CA LYS A 52 14.85 2.89 -20.56
C LYS A 52 15.00 1.50 -19.93
N SER A 53 14.19 1.16 -18.94
CA SER A 53 14.39 -0.06 -18.16
C SER A 53 14.07 -1.34 -18.92
N GLY A 54 13.34 -1.28 -20.05
CA GLY A 54 13.12 -2.43 -20.94
C GLY A 54 12.30 -3.57 -20.32
N PHE A 55 11.51 -3.27 -19.29
CA PHE A 55 10.60 -4.24 -18.66
C PHE A 55 9.42 -4.52 -19.58
N GLU A 56 8.98 -5.78 -19.61
CA GLU A 56 7.77 -6.19 -20.32
C GLU A 56 6.54 -5.51 -19.71
N LEU A 57 5.58 -5.11 -20.55
CA LEU A 57 4.35 -4.44 -20.10
C LEU A 57 3.28 -5.43 -19.68
N ASP A 58 3.35 -6.66 -20.17
CA ASP A 58 2.45 -7.74 -19.77
C ASP A 58 2.97 -8.39 -18.49
N PRO A 59 2.19 -8.36 -17.40
CA PRO A 59 2.61 -8.98 -16.15
C PRO A 59 2.64 -10.50 -16.28
N VAL A 60 3.56 -11.10 -15.54
CA VAL A 60 3.67 -12.55 -15.36
C VAL A 60 3.47 -12.91 -13.90
N MET A 61 3.37 -14.20 -13.58
CA MET A 61 3.21 -14.64 -12.20
C MET A 61 4.58 -14.80 -11.54
N CYS A 62 4.76 -14.12 -10.42
CA CYS A 62 5.84 -14.35 -9.49
C CYS A 62 5.36 -15.12 -8.29
N GLN A 63 6.27 -15.93 -7.74
CA GLN A 63 6.02 -16.69 -6.52
C GLN A 63 7.23 -16.54 -5.60
N THR A 64 6.98 -16.28 -4.32
CA THR A 64 8.06 -16.09 -3.35
C THR A 64 8.65 -17.44 -2.97
N ILE A 65 9.97 -17.54 -3.03
CA ILE A 65 10.73 -18.76 -2.70
C ILE A 65 11.49 -18.63 -1.37
N GLN A 66 11.85 -17.41 -0.99
CA GLN A 66 12.64 -17.13 0.20
C GLN A 66 12.36 -15.69 0.63
N SER A 67 12.10 -15.49 1.92
CA SER A 67 11.89 -14.18 2.52
C SER A 67 12.71 -14.03 3.78
N ASP A 68 13.77 -13.21 3.71
CA ASP A 68 14.65 -12.92 4.84
C ASP A 68 14.43 -11.52 5.39
N MET A 69 14.68 -11.35 6.69
CA MET A 69 14.68 -10.06 7.38
C MET A 69 15.97 -9.91 8.22
N PRO A 70 17.11 -9.55 7.59
CA PRO A 70 18.38 -9.38 8.30
C PRO A 70 18.41 -8.17 9.26
N ASP A 71 18.91 -8.38 10.48
CA ASP A 71 18.89 -7.38 11.58
C ASP A 71 20.03 -6.34 11.54
N SER A 72 21.20 -6.63 10.94
CA SER A 72 22.42 -5.80 11.12
C SER A 72 23.08 -5.28 9.84
N HIS A 73 23.00 -6.01 8.73
CA HIS A 73 23.64 -5.61 7.46
C HIS A 73 22.69 -5.81 6.27
N CYS A 74 21.99 -4.74 5.89
CA CYS A 74 21.11 -4.71 4.73
C CYS A 74 21.90 -4.34 3.47
N GLY A 75 22.24 -5.33 2.63
CA GLY A 75 22.88 -5.08 1.33
C GLY A 75 21.92 -4.51 0.28
N TRP A 76 20.65 -4.93 0.34
CA TRP A 76 19.54 -4.45 -0.47
C TRP A 76 18.22 -4.75 0.26
N ALA A 77 17.14 -4.06 -0.09
CA ALA A 77 15.80 -4.30 0.43
C ALA A 77 14.78 -4.30 -0.72
N SER A 78 13.79 -5.19 -0.63
CA SER A 78 12.65 -5.27 -1.55
C SER A 78 11.77 -4.02 -1.49
N CYS A 79 11.66 -3.43 -0.31
CA CYS A 79 10.97 -2.16 -0.10
C CYS A 79 11.66 -1.37 1.02
N GLY A 80 12.03 -0.14 0.69
CA GLY A 80 12.53 0.84 1.64
C GLY A 80 11.63 2.05 1.82
N GLU A 81 11.47 2.47 3.06
CA GLU A 81 10.86 3.77 3.37
C GLU A 81 11.91 4.86 3.12
N TRP A 82 11.52 5.92 2.41
CA TRP A 82 12.35 7.06 1.99
C TRP A 82 13.45 6.72 0.99
N CYS A 83 13.20 6.99 -0.30
CA CYS A 83 14.14 6.72 -1.39
C CYS A 83 15.46 7.50 -1.34
N LEU A 84 15.54 8.58 -0.56
CA LEU A 84 16.74 9.43 -0.47
C LEU A 84 17.75 8.94 0.57
N THR A 85 17.36 8.04 1.46
CA THR A 85 18.19 7.55 2.56
C THR A 85 18.31 6.04 2.48
N ARG A 86 19.44 5.49 2.96
CA ARG A 86 19.52 4.04 3.15
C ARG A 86 18.51 3.61 4.21
N THR A 87 17.80 2.53 3.92
CA THR A 87 16.92 1.86 4.88
C THR A 87 17.74 1.42 6.09
N SER A 88 17.27 1.78 7.28
CA SER A 88 17.84 1.29 8.54
C SER A 88 16.75 0.56 9.32
N GLY A 89 17.10 -0.59 9.90
CA GLY A 89 16.20 -1.43 10.70
C GLY A 89 15.27 -2.34 9.88
N PHE A 90 14.43 -1.81 8.98
CA PHE A 90 13.48 -2.61 8.19
C PHE A 90 14.05 -2.95 6.81
N CYS A 91 14.46 -4.22 6.61
CA CYS A 91 15.11 -4.70 5.40
C CYS A 91 14.53 -6.03 4.93
N PRO A 92 13.33 -6.05 4.32
CA PRO A 92 12.79 -7.27 3.75
C PRO A 92 13.59 -7.65 2.49
N GLN A 93 14.05 -8.89 2.40
CA GLN A 93 14.75 -9.44 1.24
C GLN A 93 13.94 -10.61 0.69
N ILE A 94 13.20 -10.34 -0.38
CA ILE A 94 12.30 -11.31 -0.99
C ILE A 94 12.89 -11.77 -2.33
N TYR A 95 13.12 -13.07 -2.45
CA TYR A 95 13.46 -13.71 -3.72
C TYR A 95 12.24 -14.39 -4.30
N SER A 96 12.11 -14.27 -5.62
CA SER A 96 10.96 -14.77 -6.35
C SER A 96 11.37 -15.57 -7.57
N ILE A 97 10.60 -16.63 -7.82
CA ILE A 97 10.59 -17.32 -9.11
C ILE A 97 9.64 -16.60 -10.05
N VAL A 98 10.07 -16.40 -11.28
CA VAL A 98 9.31 -15.72 -12.33
C VAL A 98 8.84 -16.76 -13.33
N ARG A 99 7.53 -16.85 -13.55
CA ARG A 99 6.93 -17.85 -14.43
C ARG A 99 5.77 -17.30 -15.24
N ARG A 100 5.42 -18.01 -16.31
CA ARG A 100 4.17 -17.77 -17.04
C ARG A 100 2.95 -18.19 -16.21
N ASN A 101 1.80 -17.68 -16.61
CA ASN A 101 0.52 -18.10 -16.07
C ASN A 101 0.26 -19.56 -16.48
N GLY A 102 -0.33 -20.32 -15.57
CA GLY A 102 -0.81 -21.67 -15.78
C GLY A 102 -2.14 -21.70 -16.51
N THR A 103 -2.89 -22.78 -16.28
CA THR A 103 -4.16 -23.04 -16.96
C THR A 103 -5.33 -22.50 -16.15
N ASP A 104 -6.25 -21.81 -16.81
CA ASP A 104 -7.54 -21.43 -16.29
C ASP A 104 -8.53 -22.55 -16.59
N ILE A 105 -9.17 -23.06 -15.53
CA ILE A 105 -10.06 -24.22 -15.59
C ILE A 105 -11.43 -23.91 -15.03
N GLN A 106 -12.43 -24.67 -15.48
CA GLN A 106 -13.76 -24.72 -14.91
C GLN A 106 -14.15 -26.17 -14.65
N LEU A 107 -14.56 -26.44 -13.42
CA LEU A 107 -15.15 -27.71 -13.03
C LEU A 107 -16.67 -27.57 -13.05
N ASN A 108 -17.37 -28.54 -13.63
CA ASN A 108 -18.82 -28.51 -13.76
C ASN A 108 -19.51 -29.53 -12.86
N ASN A 109 -20.77 -29.21 -12.53
CA ASN A 109 -21.68 -30.04 -11.75
C ASN A 109 -21.06 -30.52 -10.43
N CYS A 110 -20.42 -29.60 -9.72
CA CYS A 110 -19.74 -29.84 -8.47
C CYS A 110 -20.71 -29.84 -7.29
N THR A 111 -20.71 -30.93 -6.53
CA THR A 111 -21.44 -31.09 -5.27
C THR A 111 -20.47 -31.22 -4.09
N ARG A 112 -21.01 -31.19 -2.86
CA ARG A 112 -20.26 -31.43 -1.60
C ARG A 112 -18.99 -30.58 -1.42
N ILE A 113 -19.02 -29.35 -1.92
CA ILE A 113 -17.88 -28.43 -1.88
C ILE A 113 -17.59 -28.04 -0.43
N THR A 114 -16.43 -28.45 0.06
CA THR A 114 -15.90 -28.08 1.38
C THR A 114 -14.63 -27.27 1.23
N ASN A 115 -14.50 -26.19 1.99
CA ASN A 115 -13.30 -25.37 2.03
C ASN A 115 -12.67 -25.50 3.41
N THR A 116 -11.46 -26.02 3.47
CA THR A 116 -10.73 -26.26 4.71
C THR A 116 -9.45 -25.42 4.69
N SER A 117 -9.31 -24.49 5.64
CA SER A 117 -8.16 -23.59 5.74
C SER A 117 -7.15 -24.07 6.77
N CYS A 118 -5.86 -24.04 6.45
CA CYS A 118 -4.77 -24.13 7.44
C CYS A 118 -3.74 -23.00 7.27
N ALA A 119 -4.17 -21.78 7.58
CA ALA A 119 -3.37 -20.57 7.42
C ALA A 119 -2.14 -20.52 8.35
N MET A 120 -1.10 -19.78 7.93
CA MET A 120 -0.03 -19.39 8.84
C MET A 120 -0.60 -18.49 9.96
N ILE A 121 -0.36 -18.85 11.22
CA ILE A 121 -0.82 -18.05 12.35
C ILE A 121 0.16 -16.93 12.61
N ASP A 122 -0.31 -15.69 12.50
CA ASP A 122 0.44 -14.55 12.98
C ASP A 122 0.56 -14.61 14.51
N MET A 123 1.78 -14.77 15.01
CA MET A 123 2.12 -14.81 16.43
C MET A 123 1.75 -13.50 17.18
N SER A 124 1.40 -12.45 16.45
CA SER A 124 0.86 -11.20 17.00
C SER A 124 -0.63 -11.29 17.37
N ARG A 125 -1.39 -12.17 16.69
CA ARG A 125 -2.83 -12.41 16.90
C ARG A 125 -3.13 -13.33 18.06
N LEU A 126 -2.13 -14.08 18.56
CA LEU A 126 -2.28 -14.94 19.74
C LEU A 126 -2.76 -14.10 20.93
N ASN A 127 -3.75 -14.62 21.65
CA ASN A 127 -4.24 -13.98 22.86
C ASN A 127 -3.10 -13.79 23.87
N LYS A 128 -2.86 -12.52 24.22
CA LYS A 128 -1.83 -12.11 25.18
C LYS A 128 -2.44 -12.05 26.57
N PHE A 129 -1.96 -12.91 27.45
CA PHE A 129 -2.30 -12.96 28.87
C PHE A 129 -1.24 -12.22 29.67
N ASN A 130 -1.66 -11.23 30.46
CA ASN A 130 -0.78 -10.53 31.37
C ASN A 130 -0.94 -11.12 32.78
N CYS A 131 -0.10 -12.09 33.14
CA CYS A 131 -0.15 -12.73 34.44
C CYS A 131 0.28 -11.81 35.59
N ASN A 132 0.87 -10.64 35.30
CA ASN A 132 1.18 -9.65 36.33
C ASN A 132 -0.09 -8.95 36.85
N ASN A 133 -1.17 -8.93 36.06
CA ASN A 133 -2.47 -8.46 36.51
C ASN A 133 -3.22 -9.65 37.13
N GLY A 134 -3.13 -9.80 38.47
CA GLY A 134 -3.25 -11.01 39.29
C GLY A 134 -4.49 -11.93 39.19
N THR A 135 -5.32 -11.82 38.15
CA THR A 135 -6.44 -12.73 37.85
C THR A 135 -6.41 -13.30 36.44
N ALA A 136 -5.65 -12.72 35.51
CA ALA A 136 -5.72 -13.10 34.09
C ALA A 136 -5.21 -14.52 33.79
N CYS A 137 -4.37 -15.09 34.66
CA CYS A 137 -3.75 -16.40 34.47
C CYS A 137 -4.19 -17.47 35.49
N ASN A 138 -5.35 -17.27 36.15
CA ASN A 138 -5.82 -18.22 37.17
C ASN A 138 -6.49 -19.48 36.59
N ASN A 139 -7.00 -19.39 35.36
CA ASN A 139 -7.72 -20.50 34.71
C ASN A 139 -7.29 -20.67 33.25
N ILE A 140 -5.97 -20.74 33.04
CA ILE A 140 -5.40 -20.96 31.71
C ILE A 140 -5.06 -22.43 31.51
N HIS A 141 -5.35 -22.95 30.31
CA HIS A 141 -5.13 -24.35 29.96
C HIS A 141 -4.42 -24.43 28.60
N GLY A 142 -3.40 -25.29 28.51
CA GLY A 142 -2.62 -25.51 27.29
C GLY A 142 -1.18 -25.01 27.40
N VAL A 143 -0.53 -24.85 26.25
CA VAL A 143 0.88 -24.48 26.10
C VAL A 143 1.01 -22.99 25.88
N PHE A 144 1.84 -22.34 26.68
CA PHE A 144 2.07 -20.90 26.65
C PHE A 144 3.53 -20.58 26.38
N ASN A 145 3.76 -19.56 25.55
CA ASN A 145 5.06 -18.91 25.42
C ASN A 145 5.05 -17.62 26.26
N CYS A 146 5.83 -17.59 27.32
CA CYS A 146 5.86 -16.51 28.30
C CYS A 146 7.18 -15.74 28.29
N SER A 147 7.09 -14.43 28.47
CA SER A 147 8.24 -13.54 28.69
C SER A 147 7.94 -12.62 29.88
N ASN A 148 8.56 -12.90 31.02
CA ASN A 148 8.42 -12.14 32.27
C ASN A 148 6.95 -11.91 32.71
N GLY A 149 6.15 -12.98 32.67
CA GLY A 149 4.72 -12.92 33.06
C GLY A 149 3.76 -12.46 31.96
N HIS A 150 4.25 -12.09 30.78
CA HIS A 150 3.43 -11.92 29.58
C HIS A 150 3.40 -13.21 28.77
N CYS A 151 2.26 -13.90 28.76
CA CYS A 151 2.10 -15.22 28.14
C CYS A 151 1.24 -15.15 26.89
N LYS A 152 1.61 -15.90 25.85
CA LYS A 152 0.79 -16.11 24.63
C LYS A 152 0.32 -17.54 24.58
N ASN A 153 -0.98 -17.76 24.39
CA ASN A 153 -1.55 -19.11 24.30
C ASN A 153 -1.24 -19.75 22.95
N MET A 154 -0.29 -20.68 22.89
CA MET A 154 0.03 -21.42 21.67
C MET A 154 -1.01 -22.51 21.36
N SER A 155 -1.63 -23.11 22.39
CA SER A 155 -2.60 -24.19 22.21
C SER A 155 -3.90 -23.78 21.51
N GLU A 156 -4.13 -22.48 21.32
CA GLU A 156 -5.27 -21.98 20.54
C GLU A 156 -5.16 -22.38 19.06
N PHE A 157 -3.94 -22.43 18.51
CA PHE A 157 -3.72 -22.69 17.10
C PHE A 157 -2.66 -23.77 16.81
N PHE A 158 -2.01 -24.31 17.83
CA PHE A 158 -0.95 -25.31 17.71
C PHE A 158 -1.20 -26.52 18.60
N LEU A 159 -1.04 -27.71 18.03
CA LEU A 159 -0.97 -28.98 18.73
C LEU A 159 0.49 -29.33 19.00
N CYS A 160 0.96 -29.06 20.22
CA CYS A 160 2.36 -29.23 20.60
C CYS A 160 2.66 -30.61 21.19
N HIS A 161 3.62 -31.33 20.60
CA HIS A 161 4.10 -32.62 21.10
C HIS A 161 5.25 -32.41 22.07
N HIS A 162 4.93 -32.31 23.36
CA HIS A 162 5.88 -31.93 24.39
C HIS A 162 5.85 -32.87 25.59
N LYS A 163 6.90 -32.78 26.42
CA LYS A 163 6.96 -33.41 27.75
C LYS A 163 7.34 -32.35 28.77
N ALA A 164 6.44 -32.08 29.71
CA ALA A 164 6.65 -31.10 30.76
C ALA A 164 7.54 -31.69 31.88
N ASP A 165 8.86 -31.65 31.65
CA ASP A 165 9.89 -32.21 32.56
C ASP A 165 10.48 -31.16 33.53
N GLY A 166 9.95 -29.93 33.56
CA GLY A 166 10.50 -28.79 34.31
C GLY A 166 9.82 -28.52 35.66
N PRO A 167 10.27 -27.48 36.39
CA PRO A 167 9.62 -27.06 37.62
C PRO A 167 8.22 -26.50 37.33
N THR A 168 7.25 -26.83 38.21
CA THR A 168 5.91 -26.24 38.21
C THR A 168 5.91 -24.93 38.96
N ILE A 169 5.42 -23.88 38.30
CA ILE A 169 5.33 -22.50 38.80
C ILE A 169 3.85 -22.17 38.99
N ASN A 170 3.53 -21.45 40.06
CA ASN A 170 2.18 -20.94 40.27
C ASN A 170 2.01 -19.62 39.50
N SER A 171 1.15 -19.58 38.50
CA SER A 171 0.93 -18.43 37.62
C SER A 171 0.30 -17.20 38.30
N ALA A 172 -0.26 -17.37 39.51
CA ALA A 172 -0.91 -16.31 40.28
C ALA A 172 0.00 -15.70 41.37
N LYS A 173 0.98 -16.47 41.86
CA LYS A 173 1.93 -16.06 42.92
C LYS A 173 3.34 -15.77 42.41
N ASP A 174 3.83 -16.52 41.42
CA ASP A 174 5.21 -16.52 40.95
C ASP A 174 5.33 -16.07 39.48
N ASN A 175 4.55 -15.06 39.12
CA ASN A 175 4.21 -14.67 37.74
C ASN A 175 5.45 -14.18 36.97
N THR A 176 6.39 -13.54 37.67
CA THR A 176 7.66 -13.05 37.12
C THR A 176 8.63 -14.17 36.75
N LYS A 177 8.46 -15.38 37.31
CA LYS A 177 9.29 -16.56 37.00
C LYS A 177 8.83 -17.28 35.73
N LEU A 178 7.70 -16.89 35.14
CA LEU A 178 7.21 -17.41 33.86
C LEU A 178 8.02 -16.80 32.71
N ASN A 179 9.12 -17.45 32.36
CA ASN A 179 9.95 -17.13 31.19
C ASN A 179 10.33 -18.41 30.40
N GLY A 180 9.90 -18.46 29.14
CA GLY A 180 9.99 -19.61 28.24
C GLY A 180 8.65 -20.31 27.99
N PHE A 181 8.69 -21.58 27.61
CA PHE A 181 7.51 -22.38 27.31
C PHE A 181 6.99 -23.14 28.54
N PHE A 182 5.68 -23.12 28.74
CA PHE A 182 5.01 -23.77 29.87
C PHE A 182 3.76 -24.50 29.43
N GLU A 183 3.50 -25.66 30.04
CA GLU A 183 2.21 -26.32 30.00
C GLU A 183 1.43 -25.92 31.26
N CYS A 184 0.33 -25.20 31.10
CA CYS A 184 -0.49 -24.70 32.19
C CYS A 184 -1.79 -25.50 32.31
N HIS A 185 -2.13 -25.84 33.55
CA HIS A 185 -3.40 -26.45 33.96
C HIS A 185 -3.97 -25.61 35.11
N GLY A 186 -4.79 -24.62 34.79
CA GLY A 186 -5.33 -23.65 35.75
C GLY A 186 -4.26 -22.68 36.27
N VAL A 187 -3.90 -22.80 37.55
CA VAL A 187 -2.87 -21.96 38.23
C VAL A 187 -1.47 -22.58 38.20
N HIS A 188 -1.34 -23.84 37.75
CA HIS A 188 -0.09 -24.58 37.78
C HIS A 188 0.50 -24.68 36.37
N CYS A 189 1.65 -24.05 36.16
CA CYS A 189 2.36 -24.01 34.88
C CYS A 189 3.69 -24.73 34.99
N THR A 190 3.85 -25.87 34.30
CA THR A 190 5.06 -26.68 34.30
C THR A 190 5.96 -26.31 33.13
N LYS A 191 7.25 -26.02 33.40
CA LYS A 191 8.18 -25.58 32.35
C LYS A 191 8.52 -26.71 31.38
N ILE A 192 8.51 -26.40 30.09
CA ILE A 192 8.99 -27.30 29.04
C ILE A 192 10.46 -26.95 28.75
N LYS A 193 11.38 -27.85 29.10
CA LYS A 193 12.83 -27.62 28.96
C LYS A 193 13.40 -28.11 27.63
N LYS A 194 12.83 -29.19 27.09
CA LYS A 194 13.32 -29.82 25.86
C LYS A 194 12.71 -29.09 24.65
N PRO A 195 13.46 -28.97 23.54
CA PRO A 195 12.86 -28.55 22.29
C PRO A 195 11.73 -29.51 21.93
N PHE A 196 10.62 -28.95 21.46
CA PHE A 196 9.41 -29.66 21.09
C PHE A 196 8.92 -29.16 19.74
N SER A 197 8.22 -30.02 19.00
CA SER A 197 7.55 -29.65 17.77
C SER A 197 6.09 -29.35 18.06
N CYS A 198 5.55 -28.33 17.39
CA CYS A 198 4.12 -28.12 17.35
C CYS A 198 3.61 -28.24 15.94
N ASP A 199 2.60 -29.06 15.75
CA ASP A 199 1.83 -29.10 14.53
C ASP A 199 0.80 -27.96 14.58
N ARG A 200 0.47 -27.37 13.44
CA ARG A 200 -0.64 -26.42 13.37
C ARG A 200 -1.95 -27.16 13.57
N TYR A 201 -2.88 -26.56 14.30
CA TYR A 201 -4.23 -27.09 14.44
C TYR A 201 -5.00 -26.84 13.15
N CYS A 202 -4.83 -27.74 12.18
CA CYS A 202 -5.62 -27.74 10.95
C CYS A 202 -6.88 -28.58 11.15
N SER A 203 -8.03 -28.10 10.69
CA SER A 203 -9.26 -28.90 10.66
C SER A 203 -9.09 -30.12 9.74
N LYS A 204 -9.84 -31.18 10.05
CA LYS A 204 -9.87 -32.38 9.19
C LYS A 204 -10.49 -32.02 7.85
N ILE A 205 -9.85 -32.43 6.75
CA ILE A 205 -10.38 -32.28 5.41
C ILE A 205 -11.36 -33.42 5.18
N THR A 206 -12.60 -33.10 4.82
CA THR A 206 -13.59 -34.12 4.48
C THR A 206 -13.22 -34.72 3.13
N THR A 207 -13.23 -36.04 3.00
CA THR A 207 -12.81 -36.77 1.79
C THR A 207 -13.85 -37.80 1.34
N SER A 208 -14.97 -37.91 2.05
CA SER A 208 -16.04 -38.86 1.72
C SER A 208 -16.72 -38.52 0.39
N HIS A 209 -16.59 -39.41 -0.58
CA HIS A 209 -17.13 -39.23 -1.95
C HIS A 209 -16.67 -37.92 -2.58
N ILE A 210 -15.36 -37.72 -2.67
CA ILE A 210 -14.74 -36.55 -3.27
C ILE A 210 -13.76 -37.03 -4.32
N ASN A 211 -13.81 -36.40 -5.50
CA ASN A 211 -12.93 -36.69 -6.62
C ASN A 211 -12.02 -35.52 -7.00
N VAL A 212 -12.27 -34.29 -6.54
CA VAL A 212 -11.41 -33.13 -6.82
C VAL A 212 -10.86 -32.50 -5.54
N LEU A 213 -9.55 -32.27 -5.52
CA LEU A 213 -8.82 -31.52 -4.50
C LEU A 213 -8.10 -30.33 -5.15
N LEU A 214 -8.53 -29.11 -4.81
CA LEU A 214 -7.91 -27.88 -5.25
C LEU A 214 -7.17 -27.22 -4.10
N MET A 215 -5.90 -26.91 -4.31
CA MET A 215 -5.15 -26.07 -3.39
C MET A 215 -5.28 -24.61 -3.82
N HIS A 216 -5.58 -23.75 -2.86
CA HIS A 216 -5.65 -22.31 -3.06
C HIS A 216 -5.12 -21.60 -1.82
N GLU A 217 -3.96 -20.98 -1.94
CA GLU A 217 -3.22 -20.46 -0.78
C GLU A 217 -3.13 -21.57 0.30
N ASP A 218 -3.39 -21.22 1.55
CA ASP A 218 -3.40 -22.15 2.69
C ASP A 218 -4.69 -23.00 2.79
N ASN A 219 -5.56 -22.94 1.78
CA ASN A 219 -6.83 -23.65 1.76
C ASN A 219 -6.79 -24.86 0.83
N VAL A 220 -7.48 -25.92 1.24
CA VAL A 220 -7.79 -27.07 0.41
C VAL A 220 -9.30 -27.11 0.22
N ILE A 221 -9.71 -26.99 -1.04
CA ILE A 221 -11.10 -27.10 -1.47
C ILE A 221 -11.29 -28.51 -2.01
N ALA A 222 -12.20 -29.24 -1.37
CA ALA A 222 -12.53 -30.61 -1.75
C ALA A 222 -13.96 -30.63 -2.30
N ALA A 223 -14.14 -31.18 -3.50
CA ALA A 223 -15.42 -31.20 -4.21
C ALA A 223 -15.61 -32.49 -5.02
N ASP A 224 -16.88 -32.78 -5.32
CA ASP A 224 -17.29 -33.90 -6.16
C ASP A 224 -17.85 -33.37 -7.49
N CYS A 225 -17.11 -33.47 -8.59
CA CYS A 225 -17.42 -32.83 -9.88
C CYS A 225 -17.42 -33.83 -11.04
N GLU A 226 -18.21 -33.61 -12.09
CA GLU A 226 -18.34 -34.57 -13.21
C GLU A 226 -17.20 -34.43 -14.24
N ASN A 227 -16.85 -33.21 -14.63
CA ASN A 227 -15.80 -32.94 -15.61
C ASN A 227 -15.10 -31.59 -15.42
N ALA A 228 -13.94 -31.43 -16.07
CA ALA A 228 -13.17 -30.20 -16.09
C ALA A 228 -12.87 -29.76 -17.53
N VAL A 229 -12.99 -28.46 -17.77
CA VAL A 229 -12.64 -27.81 -19.03
C VAL A 229 -11.57 -26.75 -18.83
N ALA A 230 -10.64 -26.64 -19.78
CA ALA A 230 -9.59 -25.63 -19.81
C ALA A 230 -9.93 -24.53 -20.84
N PHE A 231 -9.56 -23.29 -20.54
CA PHE A 231 -9.77 -22.12 -21.43
C PHE A 231 -8.50 -21.66 -22.14
N ASN A 232 -7.34 -22.13 -21.71
CA ASN A 232 -6.05 -21.78 -22.28
C ASN A 232 -5.10 -23.00 -22.26
N GLU A 233 -4.15 -22.96 -23.18
CA GLU A 233 -3.09 -23.96 -23.31
C GLU A 233 -1.75 -23.32 -22.92
N ALA A 234 -0.97 -24.03 -22.10
CA ALA A 234 0.37 -23.64 -21.73
C ALA A 234 1.39 -24.06 -22.80
N ARG A 235 2.38 -23.20 -23.06
CA ARG A 235 3.47 -23.46 -24.02
C ARG A 235 4.85 -23.25 -23.38
N GLY A 236 5.03 -23.88 -22.21
CA GLY A 236 6.25 -23.76 -21.42
C GLY A 236 6.59 -22.30 -21.09
N ASN A 237 7.73 -21.81 -21.59
CA ASN A 237 8.20 -20.45 -21.33
C ASN A 237 7.55 -19.37 -22.21
N GLU A 238 6.80 -19.78 -23.24
CA GLU A 238 6.10 -18.87 -24.14
C GLU A 238 4.75 -18.45 -23.57
N LEU A 239 4.14 -17.44 -24.21
CA LEU A 239 2.79 -17.01 -23.86
C LEU A 239 1.78 -18.12 -24.21
N GLY A 240 1.00 -18.50 -23.20
CA GLY A 240 -0.14 -19.41 -23.37
C GLY A 240 -1.17 -18.84 -24.35
N VAL A 241 -1.93 -19.73 -24.98
CA VAL A 241 -2.95 -19.35 -25.97
C VAL A 241 -4.31 -19.60 -25.40
N ARG A 242 -5.22 -18.64 -25.58
CA ARG A 242 -6.63 -18.84 -25.25
C ARG A 242 -7.26 -19.72 -26.32
N ILE A 243 -7.84 -20.83 -25.90
CA ILE A 243 -8.47 -21.82 -26.77
C ILE A 243 -9.98 -21.85 -26.52
N SER A 244 -10.73 -22.52 -27.39
CA SER A 244 -12.12 -22.88 -27.08
C SER A 244 -12.14 -23.83 -25.87
N PRO A 245 -13.18 -23.78 -25.02
CA PRO A 245 -13.29 -24.65 -23.85
C PRO A 245 -13.07 -26.11 -24.23
N THR A 246 -11.99 -26.71 -23.71
CA THR A 246 -11.54 -28.05 -24.06
C THR A 246 -11.56 -28.92 -22.81
N GLU A 247 -12.27 -30.04 -22.88
CA GLU A 247 -12.35 -31.01 -21.79
C GLU A 247 -11.03 -31.76 -21.65
N PHE A 248 -10.45 -31.77 -20.44
CA PHE A 248 -9.16 -32.40 -20.15
C PHE A 248 -9.22 -33.46 -19.05
N TRP A 249 -10.32 -33.52 -18.27
CA TRP A 249 -10.49 -34.48 -17.18
C TRP A 249 -11.97 -34.81 -16.97
N LYS A 250 -12.23 -36.07 -16.62
CA LYS A 250 -13.53 -36.60 -16.19
C LYS A 250 -13.40 -37.37 -14.88
N GLU A 251 -14.51 -37.52 -14.18
CA GLU A 251 -14.61 -38.34 -12.96
C GLU A 251 -14.03 -39.77 -13.15
N ASP A 252 -14.25 -40.40 -14.30
CA ASP A 252 -13.77 -41.76 -14.62
C ASP A 252 -12.23 -41.87 -14.72
N ASP A 253 -11.52 -40.75 -14.93
CA ASP A 253 -10.06 -40.74 -15.12
C ASP A 253 -9.29 -40.86 -13.79
N GLY A 254 -9.97 -40.66 -12.66
CA GLY A 254 -9.39 -40.65 -11.32
C GLY A 254 -9.63 -39.33 -10.59
N ASN A 255 -9.11 -39.25 -9.36
CA ASN A 255 -9.28 -38.05 -8.54
C ASN A 255 -8.28 -36.97 -8.96
N LEU A 256 -8.75 -35.76 -9.24
CA LEU A 256 -7.93 -34.62 -9.67
C LEU A 256 -7.33 -33.87 -8.48
N LEU A 257 -6.02 -33.69 -8.46
CA LEU A 257 -5.31 -32.83 -7.52
C LEU A 257 -4.58 -31.72 -8.28
N THR A 258 -4.85 -30.46 -7.96
CA THR A 258 -4.15 -29.32 -8.60
C THR A 258 -4.04 -28.12 -7.66
N ASN A 259 -3.18 -27.17 -8.02
CA ASN A 259 -2.89 -25.98 -7.23
C ASN A 259 -3.13 -24.70 -8.04
N CYS A 260 -4.06 -23.86 -7.59
CA CYS A 260 -4.56 -22.70 -8.31
C CYS A 260 -4.30 -21.40 -7.56
N ALA A 261 -4.07 -20.30 -8.29
CA ALA A 261 -3.86 -18.99 -7.68
C ALA A 261 -5.16 -18.36 -7.18
N THR A 262 -6.26 -18.48 -7.93
CA THR A 262 -7.58 -18.03 -7.47
C THR A 262 -8.62 -19.11 -7.73
N VAL A 263 -9.56 -19.25 -6.81
CA VAL A 263 -10.68 -20.18 -6.95
C VAL A 263 -11.95 -19.45 -6.54
N THR A 264 -12.93 -19.45 -7.45
CA THR A 264 -14.23 -18.80 -7.27
C THR A 264 -15.33 -19.81 -7.54
N ARG A 265 -16.40 -19.76 -6.74
CA ARG A 265 -17.54 -20.65 -6.88
C ARG A 265 -18.71 -19.89 -7.50
N GLU A 266 -19.27 -20.46 -8.55
CA GLU A 266 -20.47 -19.95 -9.22
C GLU A 266 -21.52 -21.06 -9.27
N GLY A 267 -22.36 -21.12 -8.22
CA GLY A 267 -23.39 -22.16 -8.09
C GLY A 267 -22.82 -23.57 -7.93
N ASP A 268 -23.03 -24.40 -8.95
CA ASP A 268 -22.54 -25.76 -9.15
C ASP A 268 -21.20 -25.80 -9.91
N LYS A 269 -20.64 -24.66 -10.30
CA LYS A 269 -19.37 -24.57 -11.02
C LYS A 269 -18.27 -24.00 -10.14
N ILE A 270 -17.06 -24.48 -10.35
CA ILE A 270 -15.85 -23.92 -9.73
C ILE A 270 -14.97 -23.38 -10.86
N LEU A 271 -14.73 -22.07 -10.83
CA LEU A 271 -13.83 -21.37 -11.73
C LEU A 271 -12.50 -21.15 -11.02
N ALA A 272 -11.42 -21.65 -11.60
CA ALA A 272 -10.09 -21.50 -11.04
C ALA A 272 -9.11 -20.96 -12.08
N THR A 273 -8.24 -20.04 -11.68
CA THR A 273 -7.29 -19.38 -12.57
C THR A 273 -5.86 -19.68 -12.17
N ASP A 274 -4.96 -19.71 -13.16
CA ASP A 274 -3.52 -19.97 -12.94
C ASP A 274 -3.28 -21.25 -12.13
N CYS A 275 -3.87 -22.36 -12.60
CA CYS A 275 -3.74 -23.69 -12.02
C CYS A 275 -2.53 -24.44 -12.58
N LEU A 276 -1.87 -25.18 -11.69
CA LEU A 276 -0.56 -25.81 -11.89
C LEU A 276 -0.49 -27.16 -11.20
N ASN A 277 0.52 -27.95 -11.59
CA ASN A 277 0.82 -29.28 -11.03
C ASN A 277 -0.43 -30.15 -10.98
N GLY A 278 -1.13 -30.28 -12.11
CA GLY A 278 -2.29 -31.17 -12.21
C GLY A 278 -1.84 -32.62 -12.14
N THR A 279 -2.32 -33.36 -11.15
CA THR A 279 -2.03 -34.77 -10.97
C THR A 279 -3.29 -35.61 -10.83
N LEU A 280 -3.24 -36.84 -11.33
CA LEU A 280 -4.30 -37.83 -11.19
C LEU A 280 -3.95 -38.79 -10.07
N LEU A 281 -4.83 -38.84 -9.07
CA LEU A 281 -4.76 -39.77 -7.96
C LEU A 281 -5.71 -40.94 -8.22
N PRO A 282 -5.22 -42.19 -8.13
CA PRO A 282 -6.10 -43.35 -8.09
C PRO A 282 -7.18 -43.25 -7.01
N HIS A 283 -8.41 -43.71 -7.31
CA HIS A 283 -9.58 -43.55 -6.42
C HIS A 283 -9.38 -44.05 -4.98
N ASN A 284 -8.54 -45.07 -4.77
CA ASN A 284 -8.33 -45.69 -3.44
C ASN A 284 -7.27 -45.00 -2.58
N ILE A 285 -6.64 -43.92 -3.05
CA ILE A 285 -5.56 -43.25 -2.30
C ILE A 285 -6.10 -42.32 -1.22
N LEU A 286 -7.27 -41.71 -1.43
CA LEU A 286 -7.84 -40.77 -0.47
C LEU A 286 -8.43 -41.53 0.72
N PRO A 287 -7.96 -41.28 1.96
CA PRO A 287 -8.50 -41.96 3.13
C PRO A 287 -9.87 -41.39 3.46
N GLU A 288 -10.87 -42.24 3.66
CA GLU A 288 -12.23 -41.85 4.04
C GLU A 288 -12.50 -42.09 5.54
N PRO A 289 -13.35 -41.26 6.20
CA PRO A 289 -14.15 -40.17 5.65
C PRO A 289 -13.45 -38.79 5.71
N PHE A 290 -12.26 -38.75 6.32
CA PHE A 290 -11.50 -37.52 6.53
C PHE A 290 -10.00 -37.78 6.47
N MET A 291 -9.26 -36.76 6.03
CA MET A 291 -7.80 -36.74 6.04
C MET A 291 -7.25 -35.54 6.83
N ASN A 292 -6.05 -35.70 7.37
CA ASN A 292 -5.32 -34.59 8.01
C ASN A 292 -4.43 -33.88 6.98
N PHE A 293 -4.09 -32.60 7.22
CA PHE A 293 -3.20 -31.84 6.34
C PHE A 293 -1.82 -32.49 6.16
N THR A 294 -1.26 -33.13 7.20
CA THR A 294 0.00 -33.87 7.07
C THR A 294 -0.10 -35.03 6.08
N GLN A 295 -1.24 -35.74 6.05
CA GLN A 295 -1.49 -36.79 5.07
C GLN A 295 -1.68 -36.21 3.68
N PHE A 296 -2.40 -35.08 3.58
CA PHE A 296 -2.59 -34.36 2.33
C PHE A 296 -1.25 -33.94 1.69
N TRP A 297 -0.36 -33.30 2.45
CA TRP A 297 0.96 -32.90 1.96
C TRP A 297 1.81 -34.09 1.51
N LYS A 298 1.73 -35.21 2.24
CA LYS A 298 2.38 -36.46 1.82
C LYS A 298 1.85 -36.98 0.48
N ILE A 299 0.52 -36.97 0.29
CA ILE A 299 -0.11 -37.37 -0.98
C ILE A 299 0.33 -36.42 -2.11
N TYR A 300 0.36 -35.11 -1.85
CA TYR A 300 0.80 -34.09 -2.83
C TYR A 300 2.28 -34.25 -3.23
N GLU A 301 3.16 -34.62 -2.29
CA GLU A 301 4.57 -34.89 -2.60
C GLU A 301 4.78 -36.22 -3.35
N GLU A 302 3.95 -37.23 -3.07
CA GLU A 302 4.02 -38.55 -3.70
C GLU A 302 3.32 -38.60 -5.08
N SER A 303 2.40 -37.66 -5.36
CA SER A 303 1.65 -37.60 -6.62
C SER A 303 2.56 -37.19 -7.79
N LYS A 304 2.83 -38.14 -8.69
CA LYS A 304 3.71 -37.95 -9.87
C LYS A 304 3.02 -38.21 -11.21
N ILE A 305 1.77 -38.66 -11.18
CA ILE A 305 1.01 -38.97 -12.40
C ILE A 305 0.39 -37.67 -12.87
N GLU A 306 0.95 -37.10 -13.93
CA GLU A 306 0.47 -35.86 -14.54
C GLU A 306 -0.87 -36.10 -15.23
N VAL A 307 -1.77 -35.12 -15.15
CA VAL A 307 -3.08 -35.17 -15.84
C VAL A 307 -2.89 -35.19 -17.35
N ASP A 308 -1.96 -34.37 -17.84
CA ASP A 308 -1.64 -34.27 -19.25
C ASP A 308 -0.12 -34.47 -19.46
N PRO A 309 0.30 -35.61 -20.07
CA PRO A 309 1.70 -35.87 -20.39
C PRO A 309 2.32 -34.86 -21.35
N GLU A 310 1.51 -34.17 -22.18
CA GLU A 310 2.00 -33.14 -23.09
C GLU A 310 2.19 -31.78 -22.38
N GLN A 311 1.78 -31.67 -21.11
CA GLN A 311 1.95 -30.48 -20.28
C GLN A 311 1.27 -29.22 -20.88
N LYS A 312 0.20 -29.42 -21.64
CA LYS A 312 -0.62 -28.36 -22.23
C LYS A 312 -1.65 -27.84 -21.24
N PHE A 313 -2.23 -28.75 -20.46
CA PHE A 313 -3.20 -28.45 -19.41
C PHE A 313 -2.64 -28.76 -18.03
N LEU A 314 -2.83 -27.84 -17.09
CA LEU A 314 -2.31 -27.95 -15.71
C LEU A 314 -0.80 -28.29 -15.64
N PRO A 315 0.04 -27.52 -16.35
CA PRO A 315 1.48 -27.81 -16.44
C PRO A 315 2.16 -27.76 -15.07
N ASN A 316 3.28 -28.45 -14.98
CA ASN A 316 4.19 -28.36 -13.86
C ASN A 316 4.83 -26.97 -13.80
N GLN A 317 4.99 -26.46 -12.59
CA GLN A 317 5.67 -25.18 -12.30
C GLN A 317 7.01 -25.03 -13.04
N HIS A 318 7.80 -26.11 -13.11
CA HIS A 318 9.12 -26.09 -13.72
C HIS A 318 9.09 -25.70 -15.21
N ASN A 319 8.09 -26.19 -15.96
CA ASN A 319 7.97 -25.95 -17.40
C ASN A 319 7.59 -24.51 -17.73
N LEU A 320 6.94 -23.79 -16.80
CA LEU A 320 6.54 -22.38 -16.98
C LEU A 320 7.60 -21.39 -16.49
N THR A 321 8.67 -21.87 -15.84
CA THR A 321 9.63 -21.02 -15.15
C THR A 321 10.54 -20.30 -16.14
N ILE A 322 10.49 -18.96 -16.13
CA ILE A 322 11.36 -18.08 -16.90
C ILE A 322 12.68 -17.87 -16.14
N TYR A 323 12.60 -17.44 -14.89
CA TYR A 323 13.75 -17.24 -14.02
C TYR A 323 13.53 -17.90 -12.67
N LYS A 324 14.48 -18.75 -12.26
CA LYS A 324 14.41 -19.49 -10.99
C LYS A 324 14.54 -18.61 -9.76
N ASN A 325 15.37 -17.56 -9.85
CA ASN A 325 15.69 -16.71 -8.71
C ASN A 325 15.96 -15.27 -9.19
N LYS A 326 15.12 -14.33 -8.75
CA LYS A 326 15.29 -12.88 -8.95
C LYS A 326 14.87 -12.14 -7.69
N LYS A 327 15.49 -10.99 -7.43
CA LYS A 327 15.13 -10.11 -6.31
C LYS A 327 13.78 -9.44 -6.60
N LEU A 328 12.86 -9.42 -5.66
CA LEU A 328 11.59 -8.71 -5.80
C LEU A 328 11.72 -7.29 -5.26
N PHE A 329 11.48 -6.29 -6.09
CA PHE A 329 11.33 -4.90 -5.66
C PHE A 329 9.88 -4.43 -5.77
N ILE A 330 9.48 -3.50 -4.90
CA ILE A 330 8.16 -2.88 -5.02
C ILE A 330 8.01 -2.10 -6.34
N ASN A 331 9.06 -1.40 -6.76
CA ASN A 331 9.18 -0.62 -7.99
C ASN A 331 10.64 -0.65 -8.50
N LEU A 332 10.98 0.10 -9.56
CA LEU A 332 12.34 0.13 -10.11
C LEU A 332 13.43 0.60 -9.13
N GLU A 333 13.06 1.37 -8.10
CA GLU A 333 14.01 1.92 -7.12
C GLU A 333 14.04 1.12 -5.80
N GLY A 334 13.10 0.18 -5.61
CA GLY A 334 12.98 -0.60 -4.37
C GLY A 334 12.54 0.20 -3.15
N CYS A 335 11.88 1.36 -3.33
CA CYS A 335 11.54 2.26 -2.24
C CYS A 335 10.24 3.04 -2.45
N VAL A 336 9.68 3.55 -1.36
CA VAL A 336 8.48 4.39 -1.30
C VAL A 336 8.75 5.64 -0.47
N ASN A 337 8.15 6.77 -0.83
CA ASN A 337 8.36 8.05 -0.16
C ASN A 337 7.31 8.36 0.93
N THR A 338 6.61 7.34 1.43
CA THR A 338 5.44 7.51 2.31
C THR A 338 5.63 6.77 3.63
N LEU A 339 5.64 7.46 4.77
CA LEU A 339 5.64 6.86 6.12
C LEU A 339 4.32 6.12 6.49
N ARG A 340 3.58 5.61 5.51
CA ARG A 340 2.30 4.91 5.70
C ARG A 340 2.45 3.43 6.03
N GLY A 341 3.69 2.94 6.17
CA GLY A 341 3.96 1.52 6.41
C GLY A 341 3.71 0.66 5.16
N GLU A 342 3.78 1.24 3.96
CA GLU A 342 3.57 0.51 2.71
C GLU A 342 4.57 -0.64 2.56
N CYS A 343 5.81 -0.49 3.03
CA CYS A 343 6.79 -1.57 2.97
C CYS A 343 6.47 -2.73 3.92
N LYS A 344 5.85 -2.44 5.06
CA LYS A 344 5.38 -3.48 5.99
C LYS A 344 4.22 -4.27 5.37
N ASP A 345 3.27 -3.56 4.77
CA ASP A 345 2.16 -4.18 4.04
C ASP A 345 2.64 -4.98 2.83
N PHE A 346 3.67 -4.48 2.13
CA PHE A 346 4.28 -5.16 1.00
C PHE A 346 4.87 -6.50 1.42
N HIS A 347 5.69 -6.52 2.47
CA HIS A 347 6.25 -7.74 3.04
C HIS A 347 5.16 -8.69 3.53
N ALA A 348 4.10 -8.19 4.18
CA ALA A 348 2.99 -9.03 4.64
C ALA A 348 2.25 -9.74 3.49
N ARG A 349 2.17 -9.12 2.31
CA ARG A 349 1.47 -9.70 1.13
C ARG A 349 2.37 -10.58 0.25
N HIS A 350 3.67 -10.32 0.22
CA HIS A 350 4.60 -10.94 -0.73
C HIS A 350 5.69 -11.79 -0.04
N GLY A 351 5.80 -11.76 1.28
CA GLY A 351 6.88 -12.39 2.03
C GLY A 351 6.61 -13.84 2.46
N SER A 352 5.49 -14.46 2.07
CA SER A 352 5.26 -15.88 2.40
C SER A 352 6.04 -16.77 1.43
N ASP A 353 7.06 -17.45 1.93
CA ASP A 353 7.99 -18.32 1.20
C ASP A 353 7.60 -19.81 1.19
N GLY A 354 6.52 -20.16 1.91
CA GLY A 354 6.00 -21.51 2.00
C GLY A 354 6.60 -22.34 3.14
N ASP A 355 7.43 -21.73 4.00
CA ASP A 355 7.99 -22.39 5.16
C ASP A 355 6.88 -22.94 6.08
N ASN A 356 7.17 -24.06 6.75
CA ASN A 356 6.24 -24.80 7.61
C ASN A 356 4.97 -25.32 6.92
N ASN A 357 5.03 -25.69 5.64
CA ASN A 357 3.90 -26.16 4.82
C ASN A 357 2.82 -25.08 4.63
N THR A 358 3.25 -23.83 4.50
CA THR A 358 2.36 -22.72 4.15
C THR A 358 2.36 -22.53 2.65
N ALA A 359 1.37 -21.82 2.13
CA ALA A 359 1.36 -21.47 0.73
C ALA A 359 2.33 -20.33 0.44
N GLN A 360 3.02 -20.46 -0.69
CA GLN A 360 3.87 -19.41 -1.21
C GLN A 360 3.02 -18.26 -1.74
N SER A 361 3.43 -17.02 -1.44
CA SER A 361 2.76 -15.84 -1.99
C SER A 361 2.90 -15.84 -3.51
N ARG A 362 1.77 -15.74 -4.22
CA ARG A 362 1.71 -15.59 -5.68
C ARG A 362 1.13 -14.23 -6.03
N TYR A 363 1.77 -13.54 -6.96
CA TYR A 363 1.38 -12.19 -7.36
C TYR A 363 1.87 -11.88 -8.77
N GLN A 364 1.25 -10.89 -9.38
CA GLN A 364 1.69 -10.38 -10.67
C GLN A 364 2.97 -9.56 -10.51
N CYS A 365 3.90 -9.75 -11.44
CA CYS A 365 5.17 -9.04 -11.47
C CYS A 365 5.60 -8.77 -12.91
N TYR A 366 6.52 -7.82 -13.04
CA TYR A 366 7.11 -7.39 -14.30
C TYR A 366 8.58 -7.73 -14.30
N TYR A 367 9.04 -8.25 -15.43
CA TYR A 367 10.41 -8.70 -15.62
C TYR A 367 11.03 -8.09 -16.86
N ASN A 368 12.36 -8.05 -16.91
CA ASN A 368 13.10 -7.70 -18.10
C ASN A 368 13.56 -9.00 -18.80
N LYS A 369 13.47 -9.03 -20.13
CA LYS A 369 13.97 -10.15 -20.96
C LYS A 369 15.48 -10.32 -20.89
N ASP A 370 16.20 -9.25 -20.57
CA ASP A 370 17.64 -9.30 -20.35
C ASP A 370 17.95 -10.06 -19.05
N PRO A 371 18.64 -11.21 -19.12
CA PRO A 371 18.95 -12.02 -17.95
C PRO A 371 19.90 -11.33 -16.98
N SER A 372 20.64 -10.29 -17.41
CA SER A 372 21.57 -9.53 -16.56
C SER A 372 20.87 -8.70 -15.48
N VAL A 373 19.59 -8.38 -15.66
CA VAL A 373 18.81 -7.64 -14.66
C VAL A 373 18.45 -8.57 -13.51
N GLU A 374 19.00 -8.31 -12.32
CA GLU A 374 18.88 -9.20 -11.15
C GLU A 374 17.53 -9.13 -10.42
N PHE A 375 16.66 -8.19 -10.78
CA PHE A 375 15.43 -7.92 -10.04
C PHE A 375 14.19 -7.90 -10.93
N VAL A 376 13.04 -8.14 -10.31
CA VAL A 376 11.70 -7.99 -10.86
C VAL A 376 10.92 -6.97 -10.04
N THR A 377 9.88 -6.40 -10.63
CA THR A 377 9.10 -5.35 -9.96
C THR A 377 7.64 -5.75 -9.83
N SER A 378 7.03 -5.48 -8.67
CA SER A 378 5.59 -5.72 -8.48
C SER A 378 4.72 -4.61 -9.09
N ARG A 379 5.21 -3.36 -9.09
CA ARG A 379 4.51 -2.19 -9.63
C ARG A 379 5.30 -1.62 -10.81
N TYR A 380 4.76 -1.79 -12.00
CA TYR A 380 5.27 -1.16 -13.21
C TYR A 380 4.12 -0.82 -14.15
N ASP A 381 3.82 0.47 -14.27
CA ASP A 381 2.80 0.98 -15.18
C ASP A 381 3.37 2.15 -15.97
N LEU A 382 3.79 1.86 -17.20
CA LEU A 382 4.37 2.85 -18.09
C LEU A 382 3.35 3.91 -18.52
N LYS A 383 2.07 3.54 -18.64
CA LYS A 383 1.01 4.47 -19.05
C LYS A 383 0.74 5.50 -17.96
N LYS A 384 0.69 5.05 -16.70
CA LYS A 384 0.60 5.95 -15.55
C LYS A 384 1.79 6.90 -15.49
N VAL A 385 3.01 6.37 -15.59
CA VAL A 385 4.25 7.18 -15.59
C VAL A 385 4.26 8.20 -16.72
N TYR A 386 3.82 7.81 -17.92
CA TYR A 386 3.70 8.72 -19.06
C TYR A 386 2.70 9.85 -18.81
N ASN A 387 1.52 9.55 -18.29
CA ASN A 387 0.51 10.56 -17.99
C ASN A 387 0.98 11.52 -16.90
N GLU A 388 1.58 11.01 -15.83
CA GLU A 388 2.13 11.82 -14.74
C GLU A 388 3.26 12.73 -15.24
N LEU A 389 4.14 12.23 -16.11
CA LEU A 389 5.18 13.02 -16.77
C LEU A 389 4.56 14.12 -17.66
N LEU A 390 3.56 13.78 -18.46
CA LEU A 390 2.90 14.70 -19.40
C LEU A 390 2.26 15.88 -18.65
N PHE A 391 1.46 15.61 -17.62
CA PHE A 391 0.82 16.66 -16.83
C PHE A 391 1.84 17.52 -16.08
N SER A 392 2.86 16.89 -15.50
CA SER A 392 3.90 17.57 -14.74
C SER A 392 4.83 18.43 -15.60
N LEU A 393 4.97 18.09 -16.89
CA LEU A 393 5.72 18.91 -17.84
C LEU A 393 4.85 20.05 -18.40
N ILE A 394 3.63 19.76 -18.85
CA ILE A 394 2.79 20.74 -19.56
C ILE A 394 2.29 21.83 -18.62
N VAL A 395 1.80 21.50 -17.42
CA VAL A 395 1.12 22.48 -16.55
C VAL A 395 2.05 23.63 -16.15
N PRO A 396 3.28 23.41 -15.63
CA PRO A 396 4.18 24.50 -15.29
C PRO A 396 4.62 25.32 -16.50
N ILE A 397 4.83 24.69 -17.66
CA ILE A 397 5.23 25.39 -18.89
C ILE A 397 4.11 26.31 -19.38
N VAL A 398 2.87 25.81 -19.42
CA VAL A 398 1.71 26.61 -19.85
C VAL A 398 1.48 27.78 -18.89
N LEU A 399 1.53 27.55 -17.58
CA LEU A 399 1.40 28.62 -16.58
C LEU A 399 2.53 29.66 -16.71
N PHE A 400 3.76 29.21 -16.95
CA PHE A 400 4.90 30.09 -17.18
C PHE A 400 4.71 30.96 -18.44
N VAL A 401 4.30 30.36 -19.57
CA VAL A 401 4.09 31.08 -20.84
C VAL A 401 2.93 32.07 -20.73
N ILE A 402 1.78 31.64 -20.21
CA ILE A 402 0.60 32.50 -20.04
C ILE A 402 0.93 33.66 -19.10
N SER A 403 1.63 33.40 -18.00
CA SER A 403 2.02 34.45 -17.06
C SER A 403 3.01 35.44 -17.68
N SER A 404 4.01 34.94 -18.41
CA SER A 404 5.00 35.78 -19.09
C SER A 404 4.36 36.68 -20.14
N ILE A 405 3.48 36.13 -20.99
CA ILE A 405 2.72 36.91 -21.98
C ILE A 405 1.85 37.95 -21.28
N SER A 406 1.17 37.58 -20.21
CA SER A 406 0.33 38.51 -19.43
C SER A 406 1.17 39.67 -18.85
N LEU A 407 2.37 39.40 -18.35
CA LEU A 407 3.28 40.44 -17.86
C LEU A 407 3.77 41.35 -18.99
N ILE A 408 4.11 40.81 -20.16
CA ILE A 408 4.51 41.62 -21.33
C ILE A 408 3.36 42.53 -21.79
N ILE A 409 2.14 42.00 -21.80
CA ILE A 409 0.94 42.79 -22.10
C ILE A 409 0.77 43.89 -21.05
N ILE A 410 0.82 43.56 -19.75
CA ILE A 410 0.65 44.57 -18.70
C ILE A 410 1.74 45.64 -18.76
N THR A 411 3.01 45.30 -19.00
CA THR A 411 4.09 46.30 -19.11
C THR A 411 4.00 47.16 -20.36
N THR A 412 3.42 46.67 -21.46
CA THR A 412 3.22 47.47 -22.68
C THR A 412 2.00 48.38 -22.59
N TYR A 413 0.93 47.94 -21.91
CA TYR A 413 -0.30 48.73 -21.77
C TYR A 413 -0.34 49.63 -20.54
N VAL A 414 0.45 49.38 -19.49
CA VAL A 414 0.47 50.22 -18.28
C VAL A 414 1.62 51.23 -18.36
N LYS A 415 1.28 52.52 -18.46
CA LYS A 415 2.25 53.62 -18.28
C LYS A 415 2.12 54.22 -16.89
N VAL A 416 3.27 54.56 -16.31
CA VAL A 416 3.35 55.38 -15.10
C VAL A 416 3.31 56.84 -15.55
N GLY A 417 2.23 57.55 -15.25
CA GLY A 417 2.16 58.99 -15.50
C GLY A 417 3.01 59.77 -14.50
N ASP A 418 3.24 61.07 -14.77
CA ASP A 418 4.04 61.96 -13.91
C ASP A 418 3.53 62.05 -12.46
N ASP A 419 2.27 61.67 -12.22
CA ASP A 419 1.64 61.54 -10.90
C ASP A 419 2.02 60.24 -10.13
N ALA A 420 2.94 59.43 -10.66
CA ALA A 420 3.30 58.10 -10.16
C ALA A 420 2.12 57.10 -10.07
N LYS A 421 1.01 57.36 -10.78
CA LYS A 421 -0.15 56.46 -10.90
C LYS A 421 -0.05 55.60 -12.17
N MET A 422 -0.36 54.31 -12.03
CA MET A 422 -0.45 53.36 -13.14
C MET A 422 -1.79 53.51 -13.86
N ARG A 423 -1.78 53.73 -15.19
CA ARG A 423 -2.98 53.80 -16.03
C ARG A 423 -2.82 52.85 -17.23
N CYS A 424 -3.90 52.17 -17.62
CA CYS A 424 -3.94 51.35 -18.83
C CYS A 424 -4.19 52.23 -20.07
N ILE A 425 -3.45 51.98 -21.16
CA ILE A 425 -3.55 52.69 -22.45
C ILE A 425 -4.69 52.13 -23.32
N CYS A 426 -5.42 51.10 -22.86
CA CYS A 426 -6.59 50.58 -23.56
C CYS A 426 -7.77 51.56 -23.42
N GLY A 427 -7.73 52.60 -24.25
CA GLY A 427 -8.70 53.68 -24.33
C GLY A 427 -8.29 54.64 -25.44
N GLY A 428 -8.12 54.12 -26.66
CA GLY A 428 -8.20 54.94 -27.85
C GLY A 428 -9.67 55.12 -28.18
N GLU A 429 -10.30 56.14 -27.60
CA GLU A 429 -11.41 56.87 -28.18
C GLU A 429 -11.52 58.20 -27.41
N GLU A 430 -11.43 59.31 -28.15
CA GLU A 430 -11.94 60.60 -27.72
C GLU A 430 -13.39 60.41 -27.27
N SER A 431 -13.64 60.41 -25.97
CA SER A 431 -14.95 60.77 -25.45
C SER A 431 -14.82 61.22 -24.00
N ASP A 432 -15.15 62.49 -23.82
CA ASP A 432 -15.52 63.09 -22.55
C ASP A 432 -16.62 62.25 -21.88
N ALA A 433 -16.24 61.29 -21.03
CA ALA A 433 -17.19 60.47 -20.28
C ALA A 433 -16.79 60.26 -18.81
N ASP A 434 -15.78 60.97 -18.31
CA ASP A 434 -15.37 60.91 -16.89
C ASP A 434 -16.11 61.88 -15.97
N GLU A 435 -17.09 62.66 -16.46
CA GLU A 435 -17.95 63.51 -15.61
C GLU A 435 -19.25 62.84 -15.11
N ILE A 436 -19.67 61.69 -15.67
CA ILE A 436 -21.00 61.14 -15.36
C ILE A 436 -20.99 60.08 -14.23
N TYR A 437 -19.86 59.42 -13.95
CA TYR A 437 -19.82 58.36 -12.93
C TYR A 437 -19.55 58.87 -11.49
N SER A 438 -19.03 60.09 -11.32
CA SER A 438 -18.85 60.74 -10.02
C SER A 438 -20.16 61.31 -9.45
N SER A 439 -21.10 61.72 -10.31
CA SER A 439 -22.36 62.36 -9.87
C SER A 439 -23.39 61.36 -9.27
N ARG A 440 -23.31 60.06 -9.61
CA ARG A 440 -24.24 59.04 -9.09
C ARG A 440 -23.91 58.54 -7.68
N LYS A 441 -22.65 58.63 -7.22
CA LYS A 441 -22.28 58.27 -5.84
C LYS A 441 -22.58 59.38 -4.82
N SER A 442 -22.55 60.64 -5.27
CA SER A 442 -22.91 61.80 -4.43
C SER A 442 -24.42 61.90 -4.14
N LYS A 443 -25.29 61.49 -5.07
CA LYS A 443 -26.75 61.49 -4.86
C LYS A 443 -27.26 60.34 -3.98
N ARG A 444 -26.61 59.17 -3.98
CA ARG A 444 -27.05 58.00 -3.17
C ARG A 444 -26.67 58.12 -1.68
N ASN A 445 -25.59 58.85 -1.36
CA ASN A 445 -25.20 59.11 0.03
C ASN A 445 -25.93 60.31 0.68
N ARG A 446 -26.59 61.17 -0.10
CA ARG A 446 -27.40 62.29 0.44
C ARG A 446 -28.85 61.92 0.74
N GLN A 447 -29.37 60.83 0.17
CA GLN A 447 -30.72 60.31 0.47
C GLN A 447 -30.75 59.33 1.65
N ALA A 448 -29.60 58.75 2.02
CA ALA A 448 -29.48 57.86 3.18
C ALA A 448 -29.21 58.59 4.52
N GLN A 449 -29.07 59.91 4.52
CA GLN A 449 -28.83 60.72 5.73
C GLN A 449 -30.03 61.57 6.18
N ASN A 450 -31.16 61.53 5.47
CA ASN A 450 -32.37 62.30 5.81
C ASN A 450 -33.58 61.42 6.21
N LEU A 451 -33.38 60.14 6.52
CA LEU A 451 -34.46 59.23 6.96
C LEU A 451 -34.02 58.36 8.15
N GLU A 452 -33.21 58.90 9.05
CA GLU A 452 -32.88 58.28 10.35
C GLU A 452 -33.06 59.30 11.50
N THR A 453 -33.91 60.31 11.31
CA THR A 453 -34.26 61.27 12.37
C THR A 453 -35.75 61.56 12.32
N MET A 454 -36.57 60.53 12.47
CA MET A 454 -37.86 60.58 13.17
C MET A 454 -38.39 59.15 13.34
N ASP A 455 -38.87 58.85 14.55
CA ASP A 455 -39.60 57.65 15.00
C ASP A 455 -38.81 56.44 15.53
N ASN A 456 -38.38 56.61 16.79
CA ASN A 456 -38.66 55.63 17.83
C ASN A 456 -40.17 55.61 18.12
N LEU A 457 -40.87 54.49 17.91
CA LEU A 457 -41.76 53.86 18.92
C LEU A 457 -42.47 52.62 18.36
N ASN A 458 -42.40 51.54 19.14
CA ASN A 458 -43.31 50.37 19.19
C ASN A 458 -43.28 49.39 18.00
N GLN A 459 -43.63 48.11 18.12
CA GLN A 459 -43.70 47.10 19.18
C GLN A 459 -44.25 45.85 18.45
N MET A 460 -43.64 44.68 18.65
CA MET A 460 -44.21 43.31 18.60
C MET A 460 -44.79 42.70 17.30
N THR A 461 -44.53 41.38 17.20
CA THR A 461 -45.37 40.27 16.64
C THR A 461 -45.57 40.23 15.11
N ASP A 462 -45.65 39.11 14.40
CA ASP A 462 -45.44 37.67 14.63
C ASP A 462 -45.55 36.98 13.24
N LEU A 463 -45.05 35.75 13.14
CA LEU A 463 -45.55 34.60 12.34
C LEU A 463 -45.35 34.46 10.81
N ALA A 464 -44.94 33.21 10.48
CA ALA A 464 -45.34 32.29 9.40
C ALA A 464 -44.77 32.53 7.98
N GLU A 465 -43.84 31.67 7.53
CA GLU A 465 -44.04 30.44 6.71
C GLU A 465 -44.16 30.72 5.20
N HIS A 466 -43.18 30.27 4.39
CA HIS A 466 -43.35 29.09 3.54
C HIS A 466 -42.09 28.76 2.71
N ASP A 467 -41.87 27.45 2.60
CA ASP A 467 -40.95 26.69 1.74
C ASP A 467 -40.91 27.09 0.25
N VAL A 468 -39.78 26.81 -0.42
CA VAL A 468 -39.63 25.75 -1.46
C VAL A 468 -38.15 25.68 -1.90
N SER A 469 -37.60 24.47 -1.89
CA SER A 469 -36.34 24.01 -2.51
C SER A 469 -36.69 23.03 -3.66
N PRO A 470 -35.78 22.37 -4.40
CA PRO A 470 -34.34 22.58 -4.64
C PRO A 470 -33.95 22.44 -6.15
N ALA A 471 -32.67 22.68 -6.51
CA ALA A 471 -31.95 21.86 -7.49
C ALA A 471 -30.44 22.21 -7.56
N ASP A 472 -29.62 21.21 -7.25
CA ASP A 472 -28.32 20.81 -7.82
C ASP A 472 -27.17 21.82 -8.01
N ALA A 473 -26.06 21.58 -7.30
CA ALA A 473 -24.92 20.83 -7.84
C ALA A 473 -23.61 21.11 -7.05
N ASN A 474 -23.01 20.02 -6.59
CA ASN A 474 -21.58 19.69 -6.61
C ASN A 474 -20.48 20.59 -6.00
N ALA A 475 -19.58 19.83 -5.36
CA ALA A 475 -18.14 19.99 -5.24
C ALA A 475 -17.59 20.82 -4.06
N MET A 476 -17.02 20.04 -3.14
CA MET A 476 -15.95 20.43 -2.22
C MET A 476 -14.82 21.17 -2.93
N ILE A 477 -14.19 22.10 -2.22
CA ILE A 477 -12.75 22.08 -1.87
C ILE A 477 -12.46 23.28 -0.94
N GLY A 478 -11.69 23.03 0.13
CA GLY A 478 -10.67 23.99 0.55
C GLY A 478 -10.56 24.22 2.05
N SER A 479 -9.42 23.82 2.64
CA SER A 479 -8.60 24.81 3.35
C SER A 479 -7.22 24.29 3.69
N THR A 480 -6.25 24.96 3.09
CA THR A 480 -4.87 25.12 3.56
C THR A 480 -4.83 26.06 4.76
N LYS A 481 -3.86 25.87 5.66
CA LYS A 481 -3.20 26.91 6.50
C LYS A 481 -1.93 26.26 7.08
N SER A 482 -0.74 26.53 6.54
CA SER A 482 0.18 27.64 6.85
C SER A 482 0.71 27.63 8.29
N LEU A 483 2.04 27.58 8.48
CA LEU A 483 2.84 28.70 9.02
C LEU A 483 4.33 28.29 9.25
N LEU A 484 5.24 29.09 8.68
CA LEU A 484 6.64 29.32 9.10
C LEU A 484 6.67 30.02 10.50
N PRO A 485 7.82 30.24 11.22
CA PRO A 485 9.09 30.69 10.63
C PRO A 485 10.45 30.51 11.40
N LEU A 486 11.51 31.07 10.78
CA LEU A 486 12.77 31.65 11.31
C LEU A 486 14.05 30.80 11.47
N SER A 487 15.09 31.20 10.73
CA SER A 487 16.53 31.04 11.02
C SER A 487 17.04 32.10 12.03
N PRO A 488 18.28 31.98 12.54
CA PRO A 488 19.44 32.70 11.94
C PRO A 488 20.77 31.89 11.93
N THR A 489 21.47 31.81 10.80
CA THR A 489 22.78 32.42 10.42
C THR A 489 24.08 31.96 11.12
N ASN A 490 25.00 31.50 10.24
CA ASN A 490 26.43 31.80 10.12
C ASN A 490 27.56 30.93 10.73
N ASP A 491 28.54 30.72 9.83
CA ASP A 491 30.01 30.58 9.96
C ASP A 491 30.70 29.20 9.96
N SER A 492 31.20 28.89 8.75
CA SER A 492 32.58 28.55 8.37
C SER A 492 33.40 27.49 9.13
N GLY A 493 34.03 26.60 8.36
CA GLY A 493 35.43 26.21 8.61
C GLY A 493 35.70 24.71 8.75
N THR A 494 36.22 24.11 7.67
CA THR A 494 37.32 23.12 7.63
C THR A 494 37.37 21.98 8.66
N THR A 495 37.16 20.76 8.18
CA THR A 495 37.52 19.49 8.82
C THR A 495 38.97 19.12 8.51
N ASP A 496 39.76 18.77 9.54
CA ASP A 496 40.72 17.66 9.48
C ASP A 496 41.14 17.21 10.89
N ASN A 497 41.41 15.90 10.99
CA ASN A 497 42.04 15.11 12.06
C ASN A 497 41.15 14.33 13.06
N THR A 498 41.07 13.03 12.76
CA THR A 498 41.21 11.83 13.64
C THR A 498 41.77 12.04 15.05
N PHE A 499 41.17 11.39 16.05
CA PHE A 499 41.76 10.31 16.88
C PHE A 499 40.73 9.69 17.85
N ASP A 500 41.07 8.48 18.30
CA ASP A 500 40.29 7.41 18.96
C ASP A 500 39.72 7.66 20.37
N ASP A 501 38.71 6.82 20.66
CA ASP A 501 38.43 6.05 21.88
C ASP A 501 37.85 6.64 23.19
N GLU A 502 36.95 5.79 23.72
CA GLU A 502 36.44 5.60 25.09
C GLU A 502 35.23 6.39 25.66
N LYS A 503 34.36 5.56 26.28
CA LYS A 503 33.42 5.79 27.39
C LYS A 503 31.97 6.21 27.11
N ALA A 504 31.13 5.17 27.16
CA ALA A 504 29.87 5.07 27.91
C ALA A 504 29.39 6.32 28.66
N SER A 505 28.20 6.79 28.31
CA SER A 505 27.27 7.39 29.28
C SER A 505 25.81 7.19 28.86
N LYS A 506 25.05 6.60 29.78
CA LYS A 506 23.58 6.65 29.86
C LYS A 506 23.10 8.09 29.77
N CYS A 507 22.05 8.33 28.98
CA CYS A 507 21.13 9.43 29.23
C CYS A 507 19.70 8.91 29.16
N ASP A 508 19.09 8.84 30.35
CA ASP A 508 17.70 8.57 30.60
C ASP A 508 16.81 9.61 29.90
N MET A 509 15.71 9.11 29.33
CA MET A 509 14.63 9.88 28.75
C MET A 509 13.65 10.29 29.86
N PRO A 510 13.36 11.59 30.07
CA PRO A 510 12.27 11.97 30.96
C PRO A 510 10.94 11.95 30.20
N GLU A 511 10.10 11.05 30.67
CA GLU A 511 8.66 10.93 30.46
C GLU A 511 7.95 12.28 30.70
N LYS A 512 7.06 12.70 29.79
CA LYS A 512 6.01 13.68 30.10
C LYS A 512 4.66 13.29 29.48
N PRO A 513 3.54 13.57 30.17
CA PRO A 513 2.31 12.81 30.03
C PRO A 513 1.27 13.45 29.10
N LEU A 514 0.30 12.61 28.75
CA LEU A 514 -0.98 12.86 28.09
C LEU A 514 -1.71 14.11 28.63
N VAL A 515 -2.22 14.94 27.70
CA VAL A 515 -3.32 15.88 27.97
C VAL A 515 -4.50 15.51 27.08
N VAL A 516 -5.60 15.21 27.74
CA VAL A 516 -6.95 15.08 27.21
C VAL A 516 -7.50 16.49 26.93
N ILE A 517 -7.96 16.75 25.70
CA ILE A 517 -9.17 17.53 25.38
C ILE A 517 -9.81 16.87 24.16
#